data_AF-A0A511QYJ6-F1
#
_entry.id   AF-A0A511QYJ6-F1
#
_cell.length_a   1.000
_cell.length_b   1.000
_cell.length_c   1.000
_cell.angle_alpha   90.00
_cell.angle_beta   90.00
_cell.angle_gamma   90.00
#
_symmetry.space_group_name_H-M   'P 1'
#
loop_
_entity.id
_entity.type
_entity.pdbx_description
1 polymer ?
#
loop_
_entity_poly.entity_id
_entity_poly.type
_entity_poly.pdbx_seq_one_letter_code
_entity_poly.pdbx_strand_id
1 'polypeptide(L)'
;MTLNRTTLNREAYKALRQAILSRKIPPGQKLVVRVLAEDLGLSPTPVKEALSALEREGLVVAVPHRGYFVLEPSLEDVREIYSLREVLEGLAARLAVENDGKALLRRLERLFEKQGEAAEQGDIDTYGDLDLAFHRTIWEASGSKRLLATAETIDGQIRMLINSSAAIPGRLPLSRAEHKAILQAARDKDPEAAETAMRTHVRNAGRALESFLLSREGRHEARLG
;
A
#
# COMPACT_ATOMS: atom_id res chain seq x y z
N MET A 1 22.21 29.56 6.98
CA MET A 1 20.80 29.16 7.09
C MET A 1 20.80 27.70 7.55
N THR A 2 20.68 27.46 8.86
CA THR A 2 20.89 26.13 9.45
C THR A 2 19.60 25.33 9.31
N LEU A 3 19.58 24.34 8.42
CA LEU A 3 18.46 23.42 8.28
C LEU A 3 18.26 22.65 9.59
N ASN A 4 17.02 22.61 10.09
CA ASN A 4 16.67 22.01 11.38
C ASN A 4 16.69 20.47 11.26
N ARG A 5 17.10 19.75 12.33
CA ARG A 5 17.28 18.27 12.30
C ARG A 5 16.01 17.53 11.84
N THR A 6 14.85 18.04 12.24
CA THR A 6 13.53 17.52 11.83
C THR A 6 13.31 17.60 10.31
N THR A 7 13.86 18.62 9.65
CA THR A 7 13.77 18.79 8.19
C THR A 7 14.62 17.75 7.47
N LEU A 8 15.86 17.52 7.93
CA LEU A 8 16.78 16.56 7.30
C LEU A 8 16.28 15.12 7.41
N ASN A 9 15.70 14.74 8.55
CA ASN A 9 15.02 13.44 8.69
C ASN A 9 13.88 13.31 7.66
N ARG A 10 13.01 14.32 7.57
CA ARG A 10 11.86 14.29 6.65
C ARG A 10 12.30 14.21 5.18
N GLU A 11 13.37 14.90 4.81
CA GLU A 11 13.95 14.83 3.46
C GLU A 11 14.54 13.45 3.17
N ALA A 12 15.31 12.88 4.11
CA ALA A 12 15.83 11.52 3.99
C ALA A 12 14.70 10.49 3.84
N TYR A 13 13.66 10.60 4.67
CA TYR A 13 12.48 9.75 4.60
C TYR A 13 11.82 9.81 3.22
N LYS A 14 11.52 11.01 2.72
CA LYS A 14 10.88 11.18 1.40
C LYS A 14 11.73 10.60 0.28
N ALA A 15 13.04 10.89 0.28
CA ALA A 15 13.95 10.42 -0.76
C ALA A 15 14.06 8.89 -0.78
N LEU A 16 14.24 8.26 0.39
CA LEU A 16 14.33 6.81 0.52
C LEU A 16 13.00 6.13 0.18
N ARG A 17 11.88 6.68 0.67
CA ARG A 17 10.54 6.19 0.36
C ARG A 17 10.29 6.18 -1.15
N GLN A 18 10.51 7.31 -1.81
CA GLN A 18 10.36 7.42 -3.26
C GLN A 18 11.26 6.43 -4.00
N ALA A 19 12.51 6.25 -3.57
CA ALA A 19 13.44 5.31 -4.18
C ALA A 19 13.01 3.83 -4.02
N ILE A 20 12.41 3.46 -2.88
CA ILE A 20 11.85 2.12 -2.65
C ILE A 20 10.60 1.91 -3.52
N LEU A 21 9.66 2.86 -3.50
CA LEU A 21 8.38 2.73 -4.19
C LEU A 21 8.52 2.76 -5.72
N SER A 22 9.44 3.58 -6.25
CA SER A 22 9.82 3.59 -7.67
C SER A 22 10.72 2.41 -8.08
N ARG A 23 11.08 1.53 -7.12
CA ARG A 23 11.99 0.39 -7.30
C ARG A 23 13.41 0.74 -7.76
N LYS A 24 13.84 2.00 -7.59
CA LYS A 24 15.26 2.36 -7.69
C LYS A 24 16.09 1.60 -6.66
N ILE A 25 15.50 1.35 -5.48
CA ILE A 25 16.00 0.40 -4.49
C ILE A 25 15.06 -0.81 -4.51
N PRO A 26 15.44 -1.94 -5.13
CA PRO A 26 14.60 -3.14 -5.21
C PRO A 26 14.24 -3.77 -3.85
N PRO A 27 13.11 -4.51 -3.79
CA PRO A 27 12.80 -5.42 -2.68
C PRO A 27 13.96 -6.35 -2.33
N GLY A 28 14.11 -6.67 -1.04
CA GLY A 28 15.17 -7.53 -0.52
C GLY A 28 16.55 -6.85 -0.42
N GLN A 29 16.72 -5.66 -0.99
CA GLN A 29 18.01 -4.96 -0.94
C GLN A 29 18.37 -4.54 0.49
N LYS A 30 19.62 -4.80 0.87
CA LYS A 30 20.20 -4.31 2.13
C LYS A 30 20.40 -2.79 2.09
N LEU A 31 19.87 -2.11 3.11
CA LEU A 31 19.96 -0.66 3.30
C LEU A 31 21.12 -0.34 4.26
N VAL A 32 22.27 0.01 3.68
CA VAL A 32 23.47 0.35 4.46
C VAL A 32 23.43 1.82 4.84
N VAL A 33 23.18 2.12 6.11
CA VAL A 33 23.03 3.49 6.65
C VAL A 33 24.12 4.44 6.18
N ARG A 34 25.39 4.01 6.21
CA ARG A 34 26.52 4.86 5.82
C ARG A 34 26.48 5.23 4.33
N VAL A 35 26.19 4.26 3.47
CA VAL A 35 26.09 4.47 2.01
C VAL A 35 24.92 5.43 1.72
N LEU A 36 23.76 5.19 2.32
CA LEU A 36 22.60 6.07 2.15
C LEU A 36 22.85 7.49 2.66
N ALA A 37 23.62 7.65 3.75
CA ALA A 37 23.99 8.95 4.27
C ALA A 37 24.93 9.70 3.32
N GLU A 38 25.92 9.00 2.75
CA GLU A 38 26.82 9.54 1.72
C GLU A 38 26.04 9.94 0.45
N ASP A 39 25.15 9.09 -0.05
CA ASP A 39 24.32 9.34 -1.23
C ASP A 39 23.37 10.54 -1.07
N LEU A 40 22.86 10.75 0.14
CA LEU A 40 21.95 11.87 0.46
C LEU A 40 22.69 13.14 0.91
N GLY A 41 24.01 13.09 1.09
CA GLY A 41 24.79 14.21 1.65
C GLY A 41 24.42 14.54 3.10
N LEU A 42 23.96 13.54 3.87
CA LEU A 42 23.49 13.68 5.25
C LEU A 42 24.40 12.92 6.23
N SER A 43 24.23 13.17 7.53
CA SER A 43 24.85 12.34 8.56
C SER A 43 24.06 11.03 8.78
N PRO A 44 24.65 9.99 9.41
CA PRO A 44 23.96 8.71 9.65
C PRO A 44 22.70 8.80 10.53
N THR A 45 22.59 9.81 11.40
CA THR A 45 21.48 9.95 12.35
C THR A 45 20.12 10.17 11.66
N PRO A 46 19.91 11.21 10.81
CA PRO A 46 18.64 11.40 10.12
C PRO A 46 18.28 10.22 9.20
N VAL A 47 19.27 9.52 8.63
CA VAL A 47 19.04 8.32 7.82
C VAL A 47 18.50 7.17 8.68
N LYS A 48 19.06 6.92 9.87
CA LYS A 48 18.52 5.90 10.79
C LYS A 48 17.10 6.21 11.22
N GLU A 49 16.81 7.47 11.55
CA GLU A 49 15.46 7.87 11.93
C GLU A 49 14.46 7.70 10.77
N ALA A 50 14.88 8.02 9.53
CA ALA A 50 14.09 7.77 8.32
C ALA A 50 13.84 6.27 8.10
N LEU A 51 14.86 5.42 8.27
CA LEU A 51 14.72 3.96 8.18
C LEU A 51 13.78 3.40 9.26
N SER A 52 13.84 3.91 10.50
CA SER A 52 12.88 3.57 11.55
C SER A 52 11.46 4.06 11.25
N ALA A 53 11.29 5.15 10.50
CA ALA A 53 9.98 5.58 10.02
C ALA A 53 9.46 4.66 8.91
N LEU A 54 10.31 4.28 7.95
CA LEU A 54 9.99 3.33 6.88
C LEU A 54 9.70 1.92 7.41
N GLU A 55 10.36 1.52 8.49
CA GLU A 55 10.10 0.27 9.19
C GLU A 55 8.70 0.27 9.83
N ARG A 56 8.33 1.35 10.51
CA ARG A 56 6.95 1.52 11.03
C ARG A 56 5.90 1.56 9.92
N GLU A 57 6.27 2.05 8.73
CA GLU A 57 5.42 2.03 7.54
C GLU A 57 5.35 0.64 6.86
N GLY A 58 6.26 -0.28 7.19
CA GLY A 58 6.31 -1.62 6.59
C GLY A 58 7.04 -1.69 5.25
N LEU A 59 7.77 -0.63 4.84
CA LEU A 59 8.58 -0.65 3.61
C LEU A 59 9.99 -1.23 3.85
N VAL A 60 10.40 -1.29 5.11
CA VAL A 60 11.72 -1.74 5.54
C VAL A 60 11.56 -2.71 6.72
N VAL A 61 12.45 -3.68 6.83
CA VAL A 61 12.56 -4.57 7.99
C VAL A 61 13.94 -4.44 8.62
N ALA A 62 14.01 -4.24 9.94
CA ALA A 62 15.26 -4.37 10.68
C ALA A 62 15.48 -5.83 11.07
N VAL A 63 16.59 -6.40 10.60
CA VAL A 63 17.00 -7.76 10.96
C VAL A 63 18.11 -7.66 12.01
N PRO A 64 17.94 -8.26 13.21
CA PRO A 64 18.94 -8.23 14.27
C PRO A 64 20.33 -8.61 13.76
N HIS A 65 21.34 -7.80 14.08
CA HIS A 65 22.74 -7.94 13.66
C HIS A 65 23.02 -7.91 12.15
N ARG A 66 21.99 -7.87 11.29
CA ARG A 66 22.15 -7.84 9.82
C ARG A 66 21.85 -6.48 9.21
N GLY A 67 21.08 -5.62 9.90
CA GLY A 67 20.76 -4.26 9.47
C GLY A 67 19.37 -4.16 8.84
N TYR A 68 19.14 -3.10 8.06
CA TYR A 68 17.86 -2.83 7.41
C TYR A 68 17.80 -3.44 6.01
N PHE A 69 16.62 -3.90 5.60
CA PHE A 69 16.36 -4.43 4.25
C PHE A 69 15.05 -3.85 3.73
N VAL A 70 14.97 -3.59 2.43
CA VAL A 70 13.65 -3.33 1.80
C VAL A 70 12.82 -4.58 1.94
N LEU A 71 11.59 -4.44 2.43
CA LEU A 71 10.71 -5.59 2.62
C LEU A 71 10.39 -6.24 1.27
N GLU A 72 10.48 -7.56 1.22
CA GLU A 72 10.08 -8.37 0.07
C GLU A 72 9.07 -9.41 0.56
N PRO A 73 7.79 -9.32 0.17
CA PRO A 73 6.80 -10.31 0.57
C PRO A 73 7.07 -11.63 -0.14
N SER A 74 6.99 -12.73 0.61
CA SER A 74 6.91 -14.05 0.00
C SER A 74 5.56 -14.24 -0.71
N LEU A 75 5.48 -15.20 -1.63
CA LEU A 75 4.20 -15.59 -2.24
C LEU A 75 3.17 -16.04 -1.18
N GLU A 76 3.64 -16.67 -0.11
CA GLU A 76 2.79 -17.07 1.02
C GLU A 76 2.21 -15.85 1.75
N ASP A 77 3.04 -14.85 2.06
CA ASP A 77 2.58 -13.59 2.68
C ASP A 77 1.49 -12.93 1.83
N VAL A 78 1.67 -12.87 0.50
CA VAL A 78 0.67 -12.31 -0.42
C VAL A 78 -0.65 -13.09 -0.29
N ARG A 79 -0.60 -14.43 -0.34
CA ARG A 79 -1.81 -15.26 -0.26
C ARG A 79 -2.53 -15.10 1.06
N GLU A 80 -1.82 -15.15 2.18
CA GLU A 80 -2.39 -15.04 3.52
C GLU A 80 -3.01 -13.67 3.75
N ILE A 81 -2.28 -12.59 3.45
CA ILE A 81 -2.74 -11.23 3.68
C ILE A 81 -3.94 -10.91 2.79
N TYR A 82 -3.89 -11.23 1.49
CA TYR A 82 -5.02 -10.95 0.60
C TYR A 82 -6.26 -11.80 0.93
N SER A 83 -6.10 -13.04 1.42
CA SER A 83 -7.22 -13.85 1.88
C SER A 83 -7.89 -13.24 3.12
N LEU A 84 -7.09 -12.76 4.07
CA LEU A 84 -7.60 -12.07 5.27
C LEU A 84 -8.28 -10.75 4.91
N ARG A 85 -7.65 -9.94 4.06
CA ARG A 85 -8.23 -8.70 3.54
C ARG A 85 -9.55 -8.96 2.83
N GLU A 86 -9.65 -9.98 1.99
CA GLU A 86 -10.88 -10.23 1.22
C GLU A 86 -12.09 -10.36 2.14
N VAL A 87 -11.95 -11.14 3.23
CA VAL A 87 -13.02 -11.36 4.19
C VAL A 87 -13.28 -10.11 5.04
N LEU A 88 -12.23 -9.51 5.61
CA LEU A 88 -12.36 -8.35 6.49
C LEU A 88 -12.93 -7.13 5.76
N GLU A 89 -12.39 -6.83 4.57
CA GLU A 89 -12.78 -5.64 3.82
C GLU A 89 -14.14 -5.82 3.15
N GLY A 90 -14.49 -7.03 2.73
CA GLY A 90 -15.84 -7.36 2.28
C GLY A 90 -16.89 -7.04 3.37
N LEU A 91 -16.66 -7.54 4.59
CA LEU A 91 -17.51 -7.24 5.74
C LEU A 91 -17.53 -5.74 6.05
N ALA A 92 -16.38 -5.06 5.98
CA ALA A 92 -16.29 -3.63 6.22
C ALA A 92 -17.15 -2.83 5.23
N ALA A 93 -17.11 -3.19 3.94
CA ALA A 93 -17.88 -2.53 2.89
C ALA A 93 -19.39 -2.71 3.11
N ARG A 94 -19.83 -3.93 3.44
CA ARG A 94 -21.23 -4.21 3.82
C ARG A 94 -21.69 -3.29 4.95
N LEU A 95 -21.00 -3.35 6.08
CA LEU A 95 -21.36 -2.60 7.29
C LEU A 95 -21.31 -1.08 7.05
N ALA A 96 -20.35 -0.60 6.26
CA ALA A 96 -20.22 0.82 5.96
C ALA A 96 -21.42 1.35 5.16
N VAL A 97 -21.93 0.56 4.21
CA VAL A 97 -23.15 0.91 3.45
C VAL A 97 -24.41 0.81 4.32
N GLU A 98 -24.51 -0.21 5.18
CA GLU A 98 -25.62 -0.37 6.14
C GLU A 98 -25.71 0.81 7.12
N ASN A 99 -24.57 1.35 7.57
CA ASN A 99 -24.53 2.46 8.54
C ASN A 99 -24.91 3.81 7.91
N ASP A 100 -24.10 4.32 6.97
CA ASP A 100 -24.36 5.60 6.29
C ASP A 100 -23.69 5.62 4.90
N GLY A 101 -24.29 4.90 3.96
CA GLY A 101 -23.84 4.86 2.57
C GLY A 101 -23.74 6.24 1.90
N LYS A 102 -24.55 7.24 2.30
CA LYS A 102 -24.49 8.59 1.72
C LYS A 102 -23.23 9.33 2.17
N ALA A 103 -22.89 9.29 3.45
CA ALA A 103 -21.66 9.92 3.95
C ALA A 103 -20.41 9.19 3.44
N LEU A 104 -20.47 7.86 3.38
CA LEU A 104 -19.43 7.03 2.78
C LEU A 104 -19.17 7.43 1.33
N LEU A 105 -20.21 7.44 0.49
CA LEU A 105 -20.11 7.76 -0.94
C LEU A 105 -19.40 9.09 -1.17
N ARG A 106 -19.81 10.16 -0.47
CA ARG A 106 -19.19 11.48 -0.61
C ARG A 106 -17.69 11.47 -0.28
N ARG A 107 -17.26 10.69 0.72
CA ARG A 107 -15.84 10.57 1.09
C ARG A 107 -15.07 9.80 0.03
N LEU A 108 -15.63 8.68 -0.45
CA LEU A 108 -14.99 7.83 -1.45
C LEU A 108 -14.89 8.50 -2.82
N GLU A 109 -15.90 9.25 -3.27
CA GLU A 109 -15.87 10.00 -4.54
C GLU A 109 -14.70 10.99 -4.55
N ARG A 110 -14.47 11.73 -3.45
CA ARG A 110 -13.32 12.65 -3.36
C ARG A 110 -11.96 11.94 -3.43
N LEU A 111 -11.85 10.74 -2.86
CA LEU A 111 -10.62 9.96 -2.94
C LEU A 111 -10.43 9.41 -4.36
N PHE A 112 -11.51 8.92 -4.97
CA PHE A 112 -11.51 8.36 -6.32
C PHE A 112 -11.09 9.37 -7.40
N GLU A 113 -11.55 10.62 -7.30
CA GLU A 113 -11.11 11.68 -8.22
C GLU A 113 -9.61 11.95 -8.07
N LYS A 114 -9.10 12.09 -6.84
CA LYS A 114 -7.67 12.27 -6.58
C LYS A 114 -6.82 11.08 -7.04
N GLN A 115 -7.34 9.86 -6.88
CA GLN A 115 -6.70 8.66 -7.44
C GLN A 115 -6.56 8.77 -8.96
N GLY A 116 -7.55 9.39 -9.62
CA GLY A 116 -7.47 9.65 -11.05
C GLY A 116 -6.41 10.64 -11.44
N GLU A 117 -6.35 11.78 -10.76
CA GLU A 117 -5.30 12.78 -10.97
C GLU A 117 -3.90 12.18 -10.80
N ALA A 118 -3.68 11.40 -9.74
CA ALA A 118 -2.41 10.72 -9.48
C ALA A 118 -2.07 9.68 -10.56
N ALA A 119 -3.07 8.88 -10.99
CA ALA A 119 -2.88 7.88 -12.04
C ALA A 119 -2.52 8.51 -13.39
N GLU A 120 -3.14 9.63 -13.76
CA GLU A 120 -2.87 10.37 -15.00
C GLU A 120 -1.45 10.96 -15.01
N GLN A 121 -0.96 11.39 -13.84
CA GLN A 121 0.40 11.91 -13.67
C GLN A 121 1.46 10.80 -13.55
N GLY A 122 1.06 9.53 -13.48
CA GLY A 122 1.96 8.41 -13.20
C GLY A 122 2.56 8.47 -11.78
N ASP A 123 1.94 9.20 -10.86
CA ASP A 123 2.36 9.31 -9.47
C ASP A 123 1.84 8.11 -8.67
N ILE A 124 2.56 6.99 -8.81
CA ILE A 124 2.25 5.71 -8.16
C ILE A 124 2.27 5.84 -6.63
N ASP A 125 3.13 6.71 -6.09
CA ASP A 125 3.26 6.90 -4.65
C ASP A 125 1.98 7.56 -4.08
N THR A 126 1.60 8.70 -4.66
CA THR A 126 0.36 9.39 -4.27
C THR A 126 -0.86 8.50 -4.53
N TYR A 127 -0.89 7.74 -5.65
CA TYR A 127 -1.97 6.80 -5.90
C TYR A 127 -2.10 5.77 -4.78
N GLY A 128 -0.99 5.13 -4.38
CA GLY A 128 -0.98 4.11 -3.34
C GLY A 128 -1.43 4.64 -1.97
N ASP A 129 -1.02 5.86 -1.61
CA ASP A 129 -1.50 6.55 -0.40
C ASP A 129 -3.01 6.81 -0.44
N LEU A 130 -3.54 7.22 -1.59
CA LEU A 130 -4.96 7.47 -1.78
C LEU A 130 -5.78 6.17 -1.81
N ASP A 131 -5.21 5.09 -2.36
CA ASP A 131 -5.80 3.75 -2.38
C ASP A 131 -5.94 3.20 -0.96
N LEU A 132 -4.90 3.29 -0.14
CA LEU A 132 -5.01 2.91 1.26
C LEU A 132 -6.03 3.79 2.02
N ALA A 133 -6.07 5.10 1.74
CA ALA A 133 -7.06 5.99 2.34
C ALA A 133 -8.51 5.63 1.93
N PHE A 134 -8.70 5.11 0.72
CA PHE A 134 -9.99 4.62 0.22
C PHE A 134 -10.44 3.41 1.06
N HIS A 135 -9.58 2.41 1.23
CA HIS A 135 -9.82 1.24 2.07
C HIS A 135 -10.08 1.62 3.54
N ARG A 136 -9.21 2.44 4.13
CA ARG A 136 -9.35 2.90 5.53
C ARG A 136 -10.66 3.64 5.76
N THR A 137 -11.10 4.46 4.80
CA THR A 137 -12.39 5.17 4.88
C THR A 137 -13.56 4.19 5.02
N ILE A 138 -13.50 3.04 4.33
CA ILE A 138 -14.52 1.98 4.43
C ILE A 138 -14.44 1.29 5.79
N TRP A 139 -13.23 0.96 6.27
CA TRP A 139 -13.05 0.33 7.60
C TRP A 139 -13.60 1.22 8.71
N GLU A 140 -13.32 2.52 8.67
CA GLU A 140 -13.85 3.50 9.63
C GLU A 140 -15.37 3.60 9.56
N ALA A 141 -15.93 3.68 8.34
CA ALA A 141 -17.37 3.79 8.12
C ALA A 141 -18.14 2.53 8.51
N SER A 142 -17.48 1.37 8.58
CA SER A 142 -18.08 0.12 9.07
C SER A 142 -18.60 0.21 10.51
N GLY A 143 -18.12 1.19 11.30
CA GLY A 143 -18.50 1.34 12.71
C GLY A 143 -17.98 0.22 13.63
N SER A 144 -17.34 -0.81 13.08
CA SER A 144 -16.82 -1.95 13.84
C SER A 144 -15.42 -1.65 14.37
N LYS A 145 -15.34 -1.25 15.64
CA LYS A 145 -14.06 -0.97 16.33
C LYS A 145 -13.11 -2.16 16.31
N ARG A 146 -13.64 -3.38 16.39
CA ARG A 146 -12.84 -4.62 16.35
C ARG A 146 -12.26 -4.85 14.96
N LEU A 147 -13.06 -4.66 13.91
CA LEU A 147 -12.59 -4.78 12.53
C LEU A 147 -11.51 -3.75 12.23
N LEU A 148 -11.74 -2.49 12.58
CA LEU A 148 -10.77 -1.41 12.36
C LEU A 148 -9.45 -1.73 13.07
N ALA A 149 -9.49 -2.12 14.35
CA ALA A 149 -8.29 -2.48 15.09
C ALA A 149 -7.55 -3.68 14.45
N THR A 150 -8.27 -4.71 13.98
CA THR A 150 -7.66 -5.83 13.27
C THR A 150 -7.03 -5.40 11.95
N ALA A 151 -7.72 -4.59 11.14
CA ALA A 151 -7.15 -4.07 9.89
C ALA A 151 -5.90 -3.21 10.15
N GLU A 152 -5.90 -2.42 11.22
CA GLU A 152 -4.75 -1.60 11.63
C GLU A 152 -3.52 -2.45 12.02
N THR A 153 -3.70 -3.68 12.51
CA THR A 153 -2.54 -4.57 12.81
C THR A 153 -1.77 -5.00 11.57
N ILE A 154 -2.42 -5.00 10.40
CA ILE A 154 -1.84 -5.41 9.12
C ILE A 154 -1.67 -4.22 8.14
N ASP A 155 -1.98 -2.99 8.56
CA ASP A 155 -2.01 -1.79 7.69
C ASP A 155 -0.66 -1.53 6.99
N GLY A 156 0.45 -1.71 7.69
CA GLY A 156 1.80 -1.58 7.10
C GLY A 156 2.05 -2.58 5.98
N GLN A 157 1.62 -3.83 6.16
CA GLN A 157 1.73 -4.87 5.13
C GLN A 157 0.76 -4.59 3.96
N ILE A 158 -0.47 -4.17 4.25
CA ILE A 158 -1.46 -3.76 3.24
C ILE A 158 -0.90 -2.64 2.37
N ARG A 159 -0.37 -1.57 2.99
CA ARG A 159 0.24 -0.43 2.32
C ARG A 159 1.35 -0.88 1.36
N MET A 160 2.25 -1.74 1.82
CA MET A 160 3.34 -2.27 0.99
C MET A 160 2.81 -3.09 -0.21
N LEU A 161 1.79 -3.94 0.01
CA LEU A 161 1.19 -4.76 -1.04
C LEU A 161 0.41 -3.92 -2.07
N ILE A 162 -0.32 -2.90 -1.62
CA ILE A 162 -1.01 -1.93 -2.48
C ILE A 162 0.01 -1.21 -3.36
N ASN A 163 1.07 -0.67 -2.79
CA ASN A 163 2.12 0.01 -3.55
C ASN A 163 2.80 -0.92 -4.57
N SER A 164 3.05 -2.18 -4.16
CA SER A 164 3.62 -3.20 -5.06
C SER A 164 2.69 -3.54 -6.22
N SER A 165 1.38 -3.60 -5.97
CA SER A 165 0.34 -3.84 -6.98
C SER A 165 0.17 -2.63 -7.91
N ALA A 166 0.14 -1.42 -7.37
CA ALA A 166 0.01 -0.16 -8.11
C ALA A 166 1.16 0.04 -9.13
N ALA A 167 2.36 -0.43 -8.81
CA ALA A 167 3.51 -0.40 -9.71
C ALA A 167 3.47 -1.44 -10.85
N ILE A 168 2.47 -2.34 -10.89
CA ILE A 168 2.33 -3.33 -11.97
C ILE A 168 1.74 -2.63 -13.21
N PRO A 169 2.41 -2.71 -14.39
CA PRO A 169 1.89 -2.13 -15.61
C PRO A 169 0.46 -2.61 -15.92
N GLY A 170 -0.44 -1.66 -16.19
CA GLY A 170 -1.85 -1.94 -16.50
C GLY A 170 -2.75 -2.23 -15.29
N ARG A 171 -2.22 -2.26 -14.06
CA ARG A 171 -3.04 -2.52 -12.86
C ARG A 171 -3.92 -1.33 -12.48
N LEU A 172 -3.43 -0.09 -12.56
CA LEU A 172 -4.18 1.10 -12.11
C LEU A 172 -5.56 1.24 -12.77
N PRO A 173 -5.70 1.12 -14.11
CA PRO A 173 -7.02 1.21 -14.74
C PRO A 173 -8.01 0.14 -14.25
N LEU A 174 -7.54 -1.10 -14.03
CA LEU A 174 -8.35 -2.19 -13.50
C LEU A 174 -8.79 -1.92 -12.06
N SER A 175 -7.86 -1.46 -11.21
CA SER A 175 -8.14 -1.10 -9.82
C SER A 175 -9.20 0.00 -9.72
N ARG A 176 -9.10 1.02 -10.57
CA ARG A 176 -10.10 2.10 -10.63
C ARG A 176 -11.47 1.61 -11.10
N ALA A 177 -11.52 0.70 -12.07
CA ALA A 177 -12.80 0.11 -12.50
C ALA A 177 -13.47 -0.67 -11.36
N GLU A 178 -12.69 -1.39 -10.56
CA GLU A 178 -13.15 -2.10 -9.37
C GLU A 178 -13.63 -1.14 -8.27
N HIS A 179 -12.90 -0.05 -8.00
CA HIS A 179 -13.33 1.01 -7.07
C HIS A 179 -14.65 1.66 -7.49
N LYS A 180 -14.86 1.84 -8.80
CA LYS A 180 -16.13 2.36 -9.34
C LYS A 180 -17.30 1.43 -9.02
N ALA A 181 -17.10 0.11 -9.01
CA ALA A 181 -18.15 -0.83 -8.61
C ALA A 181 -18.53 -0.70 -7.12
N ILE A 182 -17.54 -0.47 -6.25
CA ILE A 182 -17.77 -0.21 -4.81
C ILE A 182 -18.55 1.10 -4.62
N LEU A 183 -18.17 2.17 -5.33
CA LEU A 183 -18.88 3.44 -5.32
C LEU A 183 -20.33 3.28 -5.79
N GLN A 184 -20.57 2.49 -6.84
CA GLN A 184 -21.90 2.23 -7.35
C GLN A 184 -22.77 1.51 -6.31
N ALA A 185 -22.25 0.47 -5.65
CA ALA A 185 -22.97 -0.22 -4.58
C ALA A 185 -23.30 0.72 -3.39
N ALA A 186 -22.37 1.60 -3.00
CA ALA A 186 -22.63 2.61 -1.97
C ALA A 186 -23.70 3.63 -2.40
N ARG A 187 -23.74 4.00 -3.69
CA ARG A 187 -24.74 4.90 -4.28
C ARG A 187 -26.14 4.28 -4.30
N ASP A 188 -26.21 3.01 -4.66
CA ASP A 188 -27.47 2.25 -4.73
C ASP A 188 -27.93 1.80 -3.34
N LYS A 189 -27.08 2.00 -2.31
CA LYS A 189 -27.27 1.55 -0.93
C LYS A 189 -27.51 0.04 -0.85
N ASP A 190 -26.68 -0.71 -1.56
CA ASP A 190 -26.73 -2.17 -1.64
C ASP A 190 -25.52 -2.76 -0.87
N PRO A 191 -25.70 -3.19 0.39
CA PRO A 191 -24.62 -3.75 1.20
C PRO A 191 -24.04 -5.04 0.63
N GLU A 192 -24.87 -5.93 0.10
CA GLU A 192 -24.47 -7.20 -0.50
C GLU A 192 -23.61 -6.97 -1.76
N ALA A 193 -24.00 -6.01 -2.61
CA ALA A 193 -23.20 -5.61 -3.75
C ALA A 193 -21.88 -4.96 -3.32
N ALA A 194 -21.87 -4.17 -2.25
CA ALA A 194 -20.66 -3.53 -1.74
C ALA A 194 -19.64 -4.55 -1.22
N GLU A 195 -20.11 -5.54 -0.46
CA GLU A 195 -19.30 -6.68 -0.04
C GLU A 195 -18.70 -7.41 -1.25
N THR A 196 -19.56 -7.79 -2.20
CA THR A 196 -19.14 -8.54 -3.39
C THR A 196 -18.11 -7.77 -4.22
N ALA A 197 -18.32 -6.47 -4.41
CA ALA A 197 -17.41 -5.59 -5.14
C ALA A 197 -16.05 -5.48 -4.43
N MET A 198 -16.04 -5.27 -3.11
CA MET A 198 -14.80 -5.17 -2.34
C MET A 198 -14.01 -6.49 -2.33
N ARG A 199 -14.69 -7.63 -2.12
CA ARG A 199 -14.06 -8.95 -2.19
C ARG A 199 -13.42 -9.19 -3.56
N THR A 200 -14.13 -8.83 -4.63
CA THR A 200 -13.63 -8.97 -6.00
C THR A 200 -12.39 -8.11 -6.22
N HIS A 201 -12.43 -6.84 -5.80
CA HIS A 201 -11.31 -5.92 -5.89
C HIS A 201 -10.05 -6.46 -5.17
N VAL A 202 -10.19 -6.85 -3.90
CA VAL A 202 -9.06 -7.35 -3.09
C VAL A 202 -8.48 -8.63 -3.70
N ARG A 203 -9.34 -9.57 -4.12
CA ARG A 203 -8.92 -10.81 -4.76
C ARG A 203 -8.15 -10.57 -6.05
N ASN A 204 -8.64 -9.66 -6.89
CA ASN A 204 -7.98 -9.34 -8.16
C ASN A 204 -6.62 -8.67 -7.92
N ALA A 205 -6.52 -7.78 -6.94
CA ALA A 205 -5.25 -7.17 -6.53
C ALA A 205 -4.24 -8.23 -6.06
N GLY A 206 -4.67 -9.21 -5.26
CA GLY A 206 -3.84 -10.32 -4.80
C GLY A 206 -3.35 -11.21 -5.94
N ARG A 207 -4.26 -11.65 -6.81
CA ARG A 207 -3.92 -12.47 -7.99
C ARG A 207 -2.97 -11.77 -8.95
N ALA A 208 -3.15 -10.46 -9.16
CA ALA A 208 -2.27 -9.66 -10.01
C ALA A 208 -0.85 -9.62 -9.45
N LEU A 209 -0.71 -9.39 -8.13
CA LEU A 209 0.60 -9.38 -7.48
C LEU A 209 1.24 -10.76 -7.45
N GLU A 210 0.49 -11.80 -7.13
CA GLU A 210 0.98 -13.18 -7.15
C GLU A 210 1.51 -13.58 -8.54
N SER A 211 0.73 -13.32 -9.59
CA SER A 211 1.13 -13.60 -10.98
C SER A 211 2.38 -12.81 -11.37
N PHE A 212 2.48 -11.55 -10.92
CA PHE A 212 3.64 -10.72 -11.15
C PHE A 212 4.90 -11.29 -10.49
N LEU A 213 4.80 -11.76 -9.23
CA LEU A 213 5.92 -12.36 -8.50
C LEU A 213 6.37 -13.69 -9.13
N LEU A 214 5.44 -14.59 -9.45
CA LEU A 214 5.75 -15.87 -10.14
C LEU A 214 6.46 -15.63 -11.49
N SER A 215 6.03 -14.62 -12.25
CA SER A 215 6.68 -14.29 -13.52
C SER A 215 8.12 -13.79 -13.35
N ARG A 216 8.48 -13.25 -12.18
CA ARG A 216 9.85 -12.80 -11.87
C ARG A 216 10.75 -13.95 -11.48
N GLU A 217 10.26 -14.89 -10.68
CA GLU A 217 11.02 -16.09 -10.27
C GLU A 217 11.45 -16.89 -11.50
N GLY A 218 10.53 -17.17 -12.43
CA GLY A 218 10.87 -17.88 -13.67
C GLY A 218 11.86 -17.14 -14.57
N ARG A 219 11.91 -15.80 -14.52
CA ARG A 219 12.92 -14.99 -15.25
C ARG A 219 14.28 -14.96 -14.55
N HIS A 220 14.32 -15.15 -13.23
CA HIS A 220 15.56 -15.19 -12.46
C HIS A 220 16.24 -16.56 -12.61
N GLU A 221 15.47 -17.65 -12.57
CA GLU A 221 15.97 -19.00 -12.84
C GLU A 221 16.49 -19.15 -14.28
N ALA A 222 15.77 -18.61 -15.27
CA ALA A 222 16.20 -18.66 -16.68
C ALA A 222 17.44 -17.82 -17.02
N ARG A 223 17.92 -16.96 -16.11
CA ARG A 223 19.16 -16.17 -16.29
C ARG A 223 20.38 -16.80 -15.61
N LEU A 224 20.16 -17.82 -14.79
CA LEU A 224 21.21 -18.54 -14.05
C LEU A 224 21.49 -19.94 -14.62
N GLY A 225 20.70 -20.39 -15.60
CA GLY A 225 20.96 -21.58 -16.42
C GLY A 225 21.49 -21.21 -17.79
#